data_AF-A0A7G7KN22-F1
#
_entry.id   AF-A0A7G7KN22-F1
#
_cell.length_a   1.000
_cell.length_b   1.000
_cell.length_c   1.000
_cell.angle_alpha   90.00
_cell.angle_beta   90.00
_cell.angle_gamma   90.00
#
_symmetry.space_group_name_H-M   'P 1'
#
loop_
_entity.id
_entity.type
_entity.pdbx_description
1 polymer ?
#
loop_
_entity_poly.entity_id
_entity_poly.type
_entity_poly.pdbx_seq_one_letter_code
_entity_poly.pdbx_strand_id
1 'polypeptide(L)'
;MSPSLNRILAEIGEQTAQELLKFAAETAILQRNAASAGLRLAIAVFNEAKYLDKHHRFDNDNQYGWRSKRLRKQVQQMVEAVGFKRNNAHKLVATADWLTSRHTDKEEQKWFDTLTPSHIYELSRMSDEGFAAVKKEVSYRDFHFSAGQLPMSVKRMAEIRQVFPKCIEVVEEDNSSLETTSKQLSALQAAEDTDEPSTTDLIEQFVLLAQTINWSSIQHDHEAMESLNTIEYTLSYISECLDQWKYASHTYA
;
A
#
# COMPACT_ATOMS: atom_id res chain seq x y z
N MET A 1 -22.10 19.02 28.21
CA MET A 1 -21.98 20.04 27.13
C MET A 1 -21.48 21.34 27.75
N SER A 2 -20.62 22.06 27.04
CA SER A 2 -20.02 23.32 27.53
C SER A 2 -21.09 24.43 27.68
N PRO A 3 -21.08 25.24 28.77
CA PRO A 3 -21.98 26.38 28.93
C PRO A 3 -21.89 27.42 27.80
N SER A 4 -20.73 27.49 27.14
CA SER A 4 -20.52 28.38 25.99
C SER A 4 -21.24 27.86 24.75
N LEU A 5 -21.33 26.54 24.58
CA LEU A 5 -21.98 25.92 23.43
C LEU A 5 -23.51 26.13 23.47
N ASN A 6 -24.10 26.07 24.67
CA ASN A 6 -25.52 26.38 24.86
C ASN A 6 -25.86 27.84 24.57
N ARG A 7 -24.95 28.78 24.90
CA ARG A 7 -25.14 30.21 24.58
C ARG A 7 -25.08 30.46 23.07
N ILE A 8 -24.12 29.85 22.38
CA ILE A 8 -24.02 29.92 20.91
C ILE A 8 -25.27 29.33 20.24
N LEU A 9 -25.73 28.16 20.69
CA LEU A 9 -26.95 27.53 20.16
C LEU A 9 -28.21 28.39 20.39
N ALA A 10 -28.29 29.07 21.53
CA ALA A 10 -29.39 30.01 21.81
C ALA A 10 -29.31 31.27 20.93
N GLU A 11 -28.11 31.75 20.63
CA GLU A 11 -27.86 32.93 19.79
C GLU A 11 -28.19 32.71 18.31
N ILE A 12 -27.80 31.55 17.75
CA ILE A 12 -28.08 31.22 16.35
C ILE A 12 -29.55 30.83 16.10
N GLY A 13 -30.30 30.55 17.17
CA GLY A 13 -31.68 30.10 17.11
C GLY A 13 -31.83 28.60 16.84
N GLU A 14 -32.89 28.01 17.40
CA GLU A 14 -33.15 26.57 17.31
C GLU A 14 -33.32 26.08 15.88
N GLN A 15 -33.97 26.86 15.01
CA GLN A 15 -34.17 26.50 13.61
C GLN A 15 -32.84 26.35 12.86
N THR A 16 -31.95 27.34 12.97
CA THR A 16 -30.61 27.29 12.35
C THR A 16 -29.81 26.12 12.88
N ALA A 17 -29.86 25.85 14.19
CA ALA A 17 -29.20 24.71 14.80
C ALA A 17 -29.70 23.37 14.23
N GLN A 18 -31.02 23.22 14.06
CA GLN A 18 -31.63 22.03 13.45
C GLN A 18 -31.25 21.87 11.98
N GLU A 19 -31.22 22.97 11.20
CA GLU A 19 -30.78 22.95 9.80
C GLU A 19 -29.30 22.52 9.67
N LEU A 20 -28.42 23.03 10.55
CA LEU A 20 -27.02 22.62 10.58
C LEU A 20 -26.85 21.14 10.95
N LEU A 21 -27.62 20.63 11.92
CA LEU A 21 -27.61 19.21 12.29
C LEU A 21 -28.09 18.33 11.14
N LYS A 22 -29.15 18.74 10.43
CA LYS A 22 -29.67 18.04 9.25
C LYS A 22 -28.64 18.03 8.13
N PHE A 23 -28.05 19.18 7.81
CA PHE A 23 -27.00 19.29 6.80
C PHE A 23 -25.79 18.41 7.12
N ALA A 24 -25.37 18.38 8.39
CA ALA A 24 -24.28 17.51 8.85
C ALA A 24 -24.61 16.01 8.66
N ALA A 25 -25.84 15.60 8.99
CA ALA A 25 -26.30 14.22 8.81
C ALA A 25 -26.37 13.81 7.33
N GLU A 26 -26.95 14.65 6.48
CA GLU A 26 -27.04 14.41 5.04
C GLU A 26 -25.66 14.34 4.38
N THR A 27 -24.76 15.27 4.75
CA THR A 27 -23.38 15.28 4.27
C THR A 27 -22.62 14.03 4.71
N ALA A 28 -22.83 13.54 5.94
CA ALA A 28 -22.21 12.30 6.41
C ALA A 28 -22.67 11.08 5.62
N ILE A 29 -23.97 11.00 5.27
CA ILE A 29 -24.51 9.93 4.42
C ILE A 29 -23.90 9.99 3.01
N LEU A 30 -23.86 11.19 2.41
CA LEU A 30 -23.26 11.42 1.09
C LEU A 30 -21.78 11.01 1.07
N GLN A 31 -21.00 11.42 2.07
CA GLN A 31 -19.59 11.05 2.21
C GLN A 31 -19.41 9.53 2.32
N ARG A 32 -20.29 8.84 3.09
CA ARG A 32 -20.27 7.38 3.21
C ARG A 32 -20.54 6.71 1.87
N ASN A 33 -21.57 7.15 1.16
CA ASN A 33 -21.95 6.59 -0.14
C ASN A 33 -20.86 6.82 -1.18
N ALA A 34 -20.27 8.01 -1.21
CA ALA A 34 -19.13 8.32 -2.08
C ALA A 34 -17.95 7.39 -1.77
N ALA A 35 -17.55 7.25 -0.50
CA ALA A 35 -16.47 6.35 -0.11
C ALA A 35 -16.73 4.89 -0.52
N SER A 36 -17.97 4.39 -0.37
CA SER A 36 -18.35 3.06 -0.85
C SER A 36 -18.25 2.94 -2.38
N ALA A 37 -18.63 3.96 -3.13
CA ALA A 37 -18.48 3.98 -4.59
C ALA A 37 -17.00 4.00 -5.01
N GLY A 38 -16.17 4.81 -4.35
CA GLY A 38 -14.73 4.85 -4.56
C GLY A 38 -14.05 3.52 -4.26
N LEU A 39 -14.47 2.83 -3.19
CA LEU A 39 -14.01 1.48 -2.88
C LEU A 39 -14.40 0.47 -3.97
N ARG A 40 -15.65 0.50 -4.45
CA ARG A 40 -16.11 -0.39 -5.53
C ARG A 40 -15.34 -0.18 -6.82
N LEU A 41 -15.02 1.07 -7.17
CA LEU A 41 -14.17 1.39 -8.32
C LEU A 41 -12.79 0.74 -8.16
N ALA A 42 -12.15 0.92 -7.00
CA ALA A 42 -10.84 0.33 -6.73
C ALA A 42 -10.90 -1.22 -6.79
N ILE A 43 -11.91 -1.84 -6.19
CA ILE A 43 -12.12 -3.31 -6.25
C ILE A 43 -12.27 -3.78 -7.70
N ALA A 44 -13.04 -3.06 -8.53
CA ALA A 44 -13.22 -3.41 -9.94
C ALA A 44 -11.88 -3.40 -10.70
N VAL A 45 -11.03 -2.40 -10.45
CA VAL A 45 -9.68 -2.32 -11.04
C VAL A 45 -8.80 -3.49 -10.59
N PHE A 46 -8.82 -3.86 -9.31
CA PHE A 46 -8.04 -5.01 -8.81
C PHE A 46 -8.56 -6.34 -9.36
N ASN A 47 -9.88 -6.51 -9.50
CA ASN A 47 -10.48 -7.69 -10.10
C ASN A 47 -10.12 -7.81 -11.59
N GLU A 48 -10.13 -6.70 -12.33
CA GLU A 48 -9.68 -6.66 -13.72
C GLU A 48 -8.19 -7.02 -13.83
N ALA A 49 -7.34 -6.45 -12.96
CA ALA A 49 -5.92 -6.81 -12.93
C ALA A 49 -5.72 -8.31 -12.66
N LYS A 50 -6.51 -8.92 -11.76
CA LYS A 50 -6.49 -10.37 -11.51
C LYS A 50 -7.00 -11.19 -12.69
N TYR A 51 -8.02 -10.69 -13.39
CA TYR A 51 -8.55 -11.32 -14.59
C TYR A 51 -7.47 -11.37 -15.68
N LEU A 52 -6.77 -10.26 -15.92
CA LEU A 52 -5.65 -10.18 -16.87
C LEU A 52 -4.50 -11.12 -16.49
N ASP A 53 -4.13 -11.18 -15.21
CA ASP A 53 -3.09 -12.11 -14.73
C ASP A 53 -3.46 -13.58 -14.95
N LYS A 54 -4.75 -13.92 -14.88
CA LYS A 54 -5.22 -15.30 -15.01
C LYS A 54 -5.46 -15.74 -16.45
N HIS A 55 -5.98 -14.85 -17.30
CA HIS A 55 -6.45 -15.22 -18.64
C HIS A 55 -5.60 -14.65 -19.78
N HIS A 56 -4.91 -13.54 -19.54
CA HIS A 56 -4.21 -12.78 -20.59
C HIS A 56 -2.73 -12.57 -20.29
N ARG A 57 -2.13 -13.30 -19.34
CA ARG A 57 -0.73 -13.07 -18.92
C ARG A 57 0.31 -13.35 -20.01
N PHE A 58 -0.03 -14.24 -20.94
CA PHE A 58 0.84 -14.66 -22.03
C PHE A 58 0.40 -14.12 -23.39
N ASP A 59 -0.62 -13.25 -23.42
CA ASP A 59 -1.02 -12.56 -24.63
C ASP A 59 0.11 -11.62 -25.04
N ASN A 60 0.37 -11.50 -26.34
CA ASN A 60 1.44 -10.64 -26.88
C ASN A 60 1.33 -9.19 -26.37
N ASP A 61 0.13 -8.75 -26.03
CA ASP A 61 -0.17 -7.39 -25.62
C ASP A 61 -0.18 -7.19 -24.08
N ASN A 62 -0.05 -8.27 -23.30
CA ASN A 62 0.08 -8.29 -21.83
C ASN A 62 1.15 -9.28 -21.35
N GLN A 63 2.17 -9.51 -22.20
CA GLN A 63 3.27 -10.42 -21.90
C GLN A 63 3.92 -10.03 -20.55
N TYR A 64 4.13 -11.00 -19.68
CA TYR A 64 4.69 -10.79 -18.32
C TYR A 64 3.78 -9.99 -17.35
N GLY A 65 2.51 -9.76 -17.69
CA GLY A 65 1.53 -9.11 -16.80
C GLY A 65 1.80 -7.61 -16.60
N TRP A 66 2.40 -6.92 -17.57
CA TRP A 66 2.68 -5.50 -17.41
C TRP A 66 1.40 -4.65 -17.30
N ARG A 67 0.29 -5.05 -17.95
CA ARG A 67 -0.98 -4.29 -17.87
C ARG A 67 -1.64 -4.40 -16.52
N SER A 68 -1.71 -5.60 -15.95
CA SER A 68 -2.25 -5.81 -14.60
C SER A 68 -1.43 -5.04 -13.56
N LYS A 69 -0.09 -5.07 -13.66
CA LYS A 69 0.82 -4.25 -12.82
C LYS A 69 0.55 -2.76 -13.00
N ARG A 70 0.42 -2.27 -14.23
CA ARG A 70 0.12 -0.85 -14.51
C ARG A 70 -1.22 -0.42 -13.95
N LEU A 71 -2.27 -1.22 -14.11
CA LEU A 71 -3.60 -0.96 -13.53
C LEU A 71 -3.54 -0.83 -12.00
N ARG A 72 -2.85 -1.76 -11.32
CA ARG A 72 -2.64 -1.68 -9.86
C ARG A 72 -1.90 -0.42 -9.44
N LYS A 73 -0.91 0.04 -10.22
CA LYS A 73 -0.20 1.31 -9.93
C LYS A 73 -1.08 2.54 -10.18
N GLN A 74 -1.95 2.51 -11.18
CA GLN A 74 -2.78 3.66 -11.57
C GLN A 74 -4.07 3.82 -10.75
N VAL A 75 -4.50 2.79 -10.02
CA VAL A 75 -5.77 2.82 -9.27
C VAL A 75 -5.86 4.01 -8.30
N GLN A 76 -4.76 4.39 -7.65
CA GLN A 76 -4.75 5.55 -6.76
C GLN A 76 -5.01 6.85 -7.53
N GLN A 77 -4.34 7.04 -8.67
CA GLN A 77 -4.55 8.21 -9.52
C GLN A 77 -5.98 8.26 -10.06
N MET A 78 -6.58 7.12 -10.40
CA MET A 78 -7.98 7.04 -10.84
C MET A 78 -8.95 7.48 -9.74
N VAL A 79 -8.74 7.00 -8.50
CA VAL A 79 -9.57 7.39 -7.36
C VAL A 79 -9.37 8.87 -7.01
N GLU A 80 -8.15 9.39 -7.10
CA GLU A 80 -7.87 10.83 -6.93
C GLU A 80 -8.55 11.68 -8.00
N ALA A 81 -8.54 11.25 -9.27
CA ALA A 81 -9.20 11.95 -10.38
C ALA A 81 -10.72 12.07 -10.22
N VAL A 82 -11.35 11.15 -9.47
CA VAL A 82 -12.79 11.20 -9.13
C VAL A 82 -13.08 12.22 -8.01
N GLY A 83 -12.06 12.79 -7.38
CA GLY A 83 -12.19 13.86 -6.38
C GLY A 83 -11.84 13.45 -4.94
N PHE A 84 -11.27 12.25 -4.73
CA PHE A 84 -10.78 11.86 -3.42
C PHE A 84 -9.42 12.51 -3.13
N LYS A 85 -9.24 13.02 -1.90
CA LYS A 85 -7.92 13.43 -1.42
C LYS A 85 -6.97 12.23 -1.38
N ARG A 86 -5.68 12.46 -1.68
CA ARG A 86 -4.60 11.45 -1.67
C ARG A 86 -4.67 10.47 -0.48
N ASN A 87 -4.79 10.98 0.74
CA ASN A 87 -4.85 10.15 1.94
C ASN A 87 -6.08 9.22 1.97
N ASN A 88 -7.22 9.68 1.45
CA ASN A 88 -8.43 8.85 1.39
C ASN A 88 -8.36 7.87 0.22
N ALA A 89 -7.82 8.29 -0.93
CA ALA A 89 -7.59 7.42 -2.07
C ALA A 89 -6.67 6.25 -1.68
N HIS A 90 -5.54 6.53 -1.02
CA HIS A 90 -4.65 5.50 -0.49
C HIS A 90 -5.37 4.49 0.42
N LYS A 91 -6.24 4.96 1.33
CA LYS A 91 -7.03 4.06 2.20
C LYS A 91 -7.94 3.14 1.38
N LEU A 92 -8.68 3.69 0.43
CA LEU A 92 -9.58 2.92 -0.43
C LEU A 92 -8.82 1.89 -1.27
N VAL A 93 -7.66 2.25 -1.80
CA VAL A 93 -6.79 1.37 -2.57
C VAL A 93 -6.25 0.23 -1.72
N ALA A 94 -5.70 0.53 -0.54
CA ALA A 94 -5.21 -0.48 0.39
C ALA A 94 -6.33 -1.45 0.83
N THR A 95 -7.53 -0.92 1.08
CA THR A 95 -8.71 -1.74 1.39
C THR A 95 -9.11 -2.63 0.23
N ALA A 96 -9.12 -2.11 -1.00
CA ALA A 96 -9.48 -2.89 -2.19
C ALA A 96 -8.47 -4.00 -2.49
N ASP A 97 -7.17 -3.72 -2.37
CA ASP A 97 -6.12 -4.73 -2.52
C ASP A 97 -6.32 -5.86 -1.50
N TRP A 98 -6.50 -5.51 -0.22
CA TRP A 98 -6.73 -6.50 0.84
C TRP A 98 -7.97 -7.37 0.58
N LEU A 99 -9.10 -6.76 0.22
CA LEU A 99 -10.34 -7.48 -0.08
C LEU A 99 -10.21 -8.43 -1.26
N THR A 100 -9.48 -8.03 -2.30
CA THR A 100 -9.37 -8.86 -3.50
C THR A 100 -8.29 -9.92 -3.36
N SER A 101 -7.24 -9.69 -2.56
CA SER A 101 -6.10 -10.59 -2.36
C SER A 101 -6.34 -11.68 -1.32
N ARG A 102 -7.29 -11.50 -0.39
CA ARG A 102 -7.64 -12.49 0.62
C ARG A 102 -8.70 -13.47 0.12
N HIS A 103 -8.55 -14.75 0.48
CA HIS A 103 -9.66 -15.70 0.37
C HIS A 103 -10.71 -15.40 1.44
N THR A 104 -11.92 -15.10 1.01
CA THR A 104 -13.01 -14.65 1.87
C THR A 104 -14.16 -15.63 1.75
N ASP A 105 -14.68 -16.13 2.87
CA ASP A 105 -15.84 -17.02 2.85
C ASP A 105 -17.15 -16.23 2.64
N LYS A 106 -18.26 -16.95 2.38
CA LYS A 106 -19.55 -16.31 2.10
C LYS A 106 -20.10 -15.50 3.28
N GLU A 107 -19.81 -15.91 4.51
CA GLU A 107 -20.30 -15.23 5.71
C GLU A 107 -19.45 -13.99 6.01
N GLU A 108 -18.14 -14.07 5.81
CA GLU A 108 -17.22 -12.93 5.85
C GLU A 108 -17.59 -11.89 4.79
N GLN A 109 -17.92 -12.33 3.57
CA GLN A 109 -18.36 -11.41 2.51
C GLN A 109 -19.64 -10.67 2.90
N LYS A 110 -20.66 -11.38 3.41
CA LYS A 110 -21.90 -10.75 3.90
C LYS A 110 -21.61 -9.76 5.02
N TRP A 111 -20.70 -10.10 5.93
CA TRP A 111 -20.30 -9.20 7.00
C TRP A 111 -19.61 -7.95 6.45
N PHE A 112 -18.67 -8.09 5.52
CA PHE A 112 -18.00 -6.95 4.88
C PHE A 112 -18.96 -6.01 4.17
N ASP A 113 -20.04 -6.52 3.57
CA ASP A 113 -21.07 -5.71 2.93
C ASP A 113 -21.84 -4.81 3.93
N THR A 114 -21.82 -5.16 5.23
CA THR A 114 -22.40 -4.32 6.30
C THR A 114 -21.43 -3.24 6.82
N LEU A 115 -20.14 -3.37 6.53
CA LEU A 115 -19.09 -2.51 7.07
C LEU A 115 -18.86 -1.28 6.19
N THR A 116 -18.49 -0.16 6.82
CA THR A 116 -18.03 1.01 6.06
C THR A 116 -16.58 0.84 5.61
N PRO A 117 -16.13 1.55 4.56
CA PRO A 117 -14.73 1.47 4.11
C PRO A 117 -13.70 1.70 5.23
N SER A 118 -14.00 2.56 6.21
CA SER A 118 -13.12 2.79 7.36
C SER A 118 -12.96 1.56 8.26
N HIS A 119 -14.01 0.77 8.46
CA HIS A 119 -13.91 -0.48 9.23
C HIS A 119 -13.00 -1.47 8.50
N ILE A 120 -13.25 -1.67 7.20
CA ILE A 120 -12.46 -2.60 6.38
C ILE A 120 -10.99 -2.13 6.28
N TYR A 121 -10.76 -0.82 6.24
CA TYR A 121 -9.40 -0.27 6.31
C TYR A 121 -8.68 -0.63 7.60
N GLU A 122 -9.35 -0.56 8.77
CA GLU A 122 -8.72 -1.03 10.01
C GLU A 122 -8.43 -2.53 9.98
N LEU A 123 -9.35 -3.35 9.45
CA LEU A 123 -9.13 -4.80 9.27
C LEU A 123 -7.92 -5.10 8.37
N SER A 124 -7.76 -4.35 7.27
CA SER A 124 -6.66 -4.56 6.31
C SER A 124 -5.26 -4.35 6.90
N ARG A 125 -5.19 -3.70 8.06
CA ARG A 125 -3.96 -3.33 8.79
C ARG A 125 -3.73 -4.16 10.05
N MET A 126 -4.54 -5.18 10.28
CA MET A 126 -4.36 -6.15 11.36
C MET A 126 -3.57 -7.36 10.87
N SER A 127 -2.91 -8.05 11.80
CA SER A 127 -2.45 -9.44 11.55
C SER A 127 -3.65 -10.38 11.45
N ASP A 128 -3.42 -11.62 11.00
CA ASP A 128 -4.49 -12.63 10.98
C ASP A 128 -5.04 -12.96 12.37
N GLU A 129 -4.18 -12.88 13.40
CA GLU A 129 -4.59 -12.99 14.81
C GLU A 129 -5.52 -11.84 15.22
N GLY A 130 -5.19 -10.62 14.82
CA GLY A 130 -6.04 -9.45 15.05
C GLY A 130 -7.39 -9.56 14.36
N PHE A 131 -7.38 -10.03 13.11
CA PHE A 131 -8.61 -10.30 12.37
C PHE A 131 -9.47 -11.38 13.06
N ALA A 132 -8.83 -12.47 13.53
CA ALA A 132 -9.52 -13.52 14.30
C ALA A 132 -10.08 -12.99 15.63
N ALA A 133 -9.35 -12.10 16.31
CA ALA A 133 -9.83 -11.44 17.53
C ALA A 133 -11.07 -10.57 17.26
N VAL A 134 -11.08 -9.79 16.16
CA VAL A 134 -12.26 -9.04 15.74
C VAL A 134 -13.42 -9.99 15.45
N LYS A 135 -13.20 -11.07 14.68
CA LYS A 135 -14.25 -12.07 14.39
C LYS A 135 -14.85 -12.65 15.67
N LYS A 136 -14.01 -12.95 16.66
CA LYS A 136 -14.46 -13.44 17.97
C LYS A 136 -15.29 -12.41 18.73
N GLU A 137 -14.90 -11.14 18.70
CA GLU A 137 -15.60 -10.07 19.43
C GLU A 137 -16.93 -9.68 18.78
N VAL A 138 -17.04 -9.73 17.45
CA VAL A 138 -18.33 -9.53 16.75
C VAL A 138 -19.23 -10.76 16.79
N SER A 139 -18.71 -11.94 17.12
CA SER A 139 -19.52 -13.15 17.26
C SER A 139 -20.28 -13.14 18.59
N TYR A 140 -21.48 -13.72 18.61
CA TYR A 140 -22.19 -13.97 19.86
C TYR A 140 -21.41 -14.99 20.71
N ARG A 141 -21.41 -14.82 22.04
CA ARG A 141 -20.59 -15.63 22.97
C ARG A 141 -20.74 -17.15 22.81
N ASP A 142 -21.93 -17.59 22.45
CA ASP A 142 -22.28 -19.02 22.35
C ASP A 142 -22.50 -19.49 20.91
N PHE A 143 -22.26 -18.63 19.90
CA PHE A 143 -22.52 -18.96 18.51
C PHE A 143 -21.30 -18.70 17.62
N HIS A 144 -21.22 -19.45 16.53
CA HIS A 144 -20.23 -19.21 15.49
C HIS A 144 -20.51 -17.89 14.76
N PHE A 145 -19.46 -17.34 14.15
CA PHE A 145 -19.52 -16.12 13.32
C PHE A 145 -20.63 -16.13 12.27
N SER A 146 -21.04 -17.31 11.78
CA SER A 146 -22.11 -17.52 10.82
C SER A 146 -23.53 -17.29 11.38
N ALA A 147 -23.71 -17.25 12.70
CA ALA A 147 -25.02 -17.06 13.33
C ALA A 147 -25.48 -15.60 13.40
N GLY A 148 -24.61 -14.66 13.01
CA GLY A 148 -24.85 -13.22 13.05
C GLY A 148 -23.69 -12.47 13.71
N GLN A 149 -23.59 -11.16 13.42
CA GLN A 149 -22.51 -10.31 13.89
C GLN A 149 -23.03 -9.11 14.67
N LEU A 150 -22.41 -8.86 15.82
CA LEU A 150 -22.64 -7.67 16.65
C LEU A 150 -21.98 -6.44 16.00
N PRO A 151 -22.60 -5.24 16.12
CA PRO A 151 -22.00 -4.03 15.63
C PRO A 151 -20.73 -3.70 16.41
N MET A 152 -19.67 -3.32 15.69
CA MET A 152 -18.41 -2.87 16.29
C MET A 152 -18.04 -1.51 15.70
N SER A 153 -17.59 -0.59 16.56
CA SER A 153 -17.15 0.73 16.11
C SER A 153 -15.75 0.69 15.48
N VAL A 154 -15.50 1.59 14.51
CA VAL A 154 -14.16 1.80 13.94
C VAL A 154 -13.11 2.06 15.02
N LYS A 155 -13.48 2.81 16.07
CA LYS A 155 -12.57 3.09 17.20
C LYS A 155 -12.15 1.81 17.90
N ARG A 156 -13.10 0.91 18.16
CA ARG A 156 -12.82 -0.38 18.79
C ARG A 156 -11.94 -1.28 17.91
N MET A 157 -12.18 -1.31 16.60
CA MET A 157 -11.28 -1.99 15.65
C MET A 157 -9.87 -1.40 15.70
N ALA A 158 -9.74 -0.07 15.73
CA ALA A 158 -8.44 0.59 15.81
C ALA A 158 -7.69 0.26 17.12
N GLU A 159 -8.39 0.08 18.24
CA GLU A 159 -7.81 -0.40 19.51
C GLU A 159 -7.29 -1.83 19.39
N ILE A 160 -8.06 -2.75 18.79
CA ILE A 160 -7.62 -4.13 18.55
C ILE A 160 -6.39 -4.14 17.63
N ARG A 161 -6.36 -3.32 16.58
CA ARG A 161 -5.21 -3.18 15.68
C ARG A 161 -3.94 -2.72 16.39
N GLN A 162 -4.04 -1.90 17.44
CA GLN A 162 -2.85 -1.49 18.20
C GLN A 162 -2.20 -2.66 18.93
N VAL A 163 -3.00 -3.64 19.37
CA VAL A 163 -2.52 -4.87 20.00
C VAL A 163 -2.02 -5.88 18.97
N PHE A 164 -2.70 -5.95 17.83
CA PHE A 164 -2.40 -6.89 16.75
C PHE A 164 -2.10 -6.16 15.43
N PRO A 165 -1.00 -5.39 15.36
CA PRO A 165 -0.63 -4.73 14.12
C PRO A 165 -0.30 -5.79 13.08
N LYS A 166 -0.61 -5.51 11.82
CA LYS A 166 -0.07 -6.31 10.72
C LYS A 166 1.45 -6.27 10.84
N CYS A 167 2.09 -7.43 11.04
CA CYS A 167 3.51 -7.55 10.76
C CYS A 167 3.66 -7.21 9.29
N ILE A 168 4.08 -5.98 9.04
CA ILE A 168 4.82 -5.69 7.84
C ILE A 168 6.12 -6.40 8.14
N GLU A 169 6.25 -7.65 7.69
CA GLU A 169 7.54 -8.05 7.17
C GLU A 169 7.87 -6.93 6.19
N VAL A 170 8.71 -6.00 6.65
CA VAL A 170 9.60 -5.34 5.74
C VAL A 170 10.15 -6.52 4.98
N VAL A 171 9.92 -6.57 3.67
CA VAL A 171 10.77 -7.38 2.83
C VAL A 171 12.14 -6.71 2.94
N GLU A 172 12.79 -6.92 4.09
CA GLU A 172 14.21 -7.15 4.18
C GLU A 172 14.36 -8.40 3.33
N GLU A 173 14.82 -8.19 2.10
CA GLU A 173 15.35 -9.29 1.30
C GLU A 173 16.28 -10.10 2.20
N ASP A 174 16.01 -11.41 2.27
CA ASP A 174 16.67 -12.39 3.13
C ASP A 174 18.19 -12.17 3.24
N ASN A 175 18.62 -11.59 4.36
CA ASN A 175 20.02 -11.57 4.78
C ASN A 175 20.37 -12.83 5.60
N SER A 176 19.74 -13.98 5.32
CA SER A 176 20.04 -15.25 5.99
C SER A 176 21.01 -16.14 5.20
N SER A 177 22.06 -15.56 4.62
CA SER A 177 23.20 -16.30 4.05
C SER A 177 24.53 -15.53 4.18
N LEU A 178 24.70 -14.78 5.28
CA LEU A 178 25.87 -13.92 5.51
C LEU A 178 26.85 -14.42 6.59
N GLU A 179 26.87 -15.72 6.90
CA GLU A 179 27.87 -16.28 7.82
C GLU A 179 29.06 -17.01 7.15
N THR A 180 29.07 -17.18 5.82
CA THR A 180 30.19 -17.84 5.13
C THR A 180 31.09 -16.91 4.30
N THR A 181 30.65 -15.70 3.97
CA THR A 181 31.41 -14.71 3.17
C THR A 181 32.09 -13.62 3.99
N SER A 182 31.71 -13.43 5.26
CA SER A 182 32.31 -12.42 6.16
C SER A 182 33.81 -12.64 6.44
N LYS A 183 34.31 -13.88 6.32
CA LYS A 183 35.74 -14.20 6.51
C LYS A 183 36.63 -14.01 5.28
N GLN A 184 36.08 -13.74 4.10
CA GLN A 184 36.89 -13.55 2.88
C GLN A 184 37.05 -12.08 2.46
N LEU A 185 36.26 -11.16 3.02
CA LEU A 185 36.36 -9.72 2.73
C LEU A 185 37.30 -8.96 3.68
N SER A 186 37.75 -9.57 4.79
CA SER A 186 38.73 -8.96 5.69
C SER A 186 40.16 -8.89 5.14
N ALA A 187 40.39 -9.34 3.90
CA ALA A 187 41.72 -9.41 3.27
C ALA A 187 42.00 -8.29 2.24
N LEU A 188 41.07 -7.37 1.98
CA LEU A 188 41.32 -6.20 1.15
C LEU A 188 41.44 -4.95 2.03
N GLN A 189 42.69 -4.73 2.44
CA GLN A 189 43.31 -3.47 2.86
C GLN A 189 42.47 -2.48 3.68
N ALA A 190 42.75 -2.49 4.98
CA ALA A 190 42.77 -1.29 5.79
C ALA A 190 43.67 -0.22 5.12
N ALA A 191 43.06 0.89 4.72
CA ALA A 191 43.72 2.18 4.63
C ALA A 191 43.01 3.10 5.63
N GLU A 192 43.73 3.43 6.70
CA GLU A 192 43.35 4.43 7.70
C GLU A 192 43.30 5.83 7.06
N ASP A 193 42.37 6.64 7.58
CA ASP A 193 42.24 8.10 7.52
C ASP A 193 42.44 8.81 6.18
N THR A 194 41.34 9.24 5.54
CA THR A 194 40.97 10.66 5.29
C THR A 194 39.80 10.76 4.30
N ASP A 195 38.88 11.68 4.59
CA ASP A 195 37.72 12.12 3.81
C ASP A 195 36.67 11.05 3.45
N GLU A 196 35.43 11.33 3.85
CA GLU A 196 34.24 10.62 3.39
C GLU A 196 34.29 10.62 1.84
N PRO A 197 34.31 9.43 1.19
CA PRO A 197 34.57 9.34 -0.24
C PRO A 197 33.52 10.16 -0.98
N SER A 198 33.98 11.05 -1.86
CA SER A 198 33.05 11.88 -2.60
C SER A 198 32.17 10.99 -3.47
N THR A 199 30.97 11.47 -3.81
CA THR A 199 30.05 10.72 -4.69
C THR A 199 30.73 10.32 -6.02
N THR A 200 31.69 11.13 -6.49
CA THR A 200 32.47 10.82 -7.69
C THR A 200 33.39 9.61 -7.47
N ASP A 201 34.08 9.53 -6.33
CA ASP A 201 34.96 8.41 -5.99
C ASP A 201 34.17 7.10 -5.86
N LEU A 202 32.97 7.16 -5.28
CA LEU A 202 32.06 6.02 -5.18
C LEU A 202 31.57 5.53 -6.54
N ILE A 203 31.29 6.45 -7.48
CA ILE A 203 30.89 6.10 -8.84
C ILE A 203 32.05 5.46 -9.61
N GLU A 204 33.27 6.00 -9.47
CA GLU A 204 34.46 5.40 -10.11
C GLU A 204 34.75 4.00 -9.58
N GLN A 205 34.63 3.79 -8.25
CA GLN A 205 34.74 2.46 -7.65
C GLN A 205 33.66 1.50 -8.17
N PHE A 206 32.41 1.96 -8.30
CA PHE A 206 31.33 1.15 -8.88
C PHE A 206 31.62 0.74 -10.33
N VAL A 207 32.12 1.66 -11.16
CA VAL A 207 32.49 1.38 -12.55
C VAL A 207 33.62 0.35 -12.61
N LEU A 208 34.64 0.48 -11.77
CA LEU A 208 35.74 -0.49 -11.69
C LEU A 208 35.24 -1.88 -11.27
N LEU A 209 34.39 -1.96 -10.24
CA LEU A 209 33.78 -3.22 -9.82
C LEU A 209 32.97 -3.85 -10.95
N ALA A 210 32.12 -3.08 -11.64
CA ALA A 210 31.35 -3.56 -12.77
C ALA A 210 32.25 -4.09 -13.91
N GLN A 211 33.40 -3.47 -14.16
CA GLN A 211 34.35 -3.93 -15.19
C GLN A 211 35.06 -5.23 -14.80
N THR A 212 35.25 -5.51 -13.52
CA THR A 212 35.88 -6.76 -13.04
C THR A 212 34.98 -7.98 -13.11
N ILE A 213 33.66 -7.77 -13.27
CA ILE A 213 32.70 -8.85 -13.37
C ILE A 213 32.84 -9.57 -14.72
N ASN A 214 32.92 -10.90 -14.68
CA ASN A 214 32.91 -11.71 -15.90
C ASN A 214 31.46 -11.90 -16.40
N TRP A 215 30.98 -10.90 -17.14
CA TRP A 215 29.63 -10.85 -17.70
C TRP A 215 29.27 -12.04 -18.60
N SER A 216 30.26 -12.65 -19.26
CA SER A 216 30.02 -13.82 -20.11
C SER A 216 29.57 -15.05 -19.33
N SER A 217 30.02 -15.18 -18.07
CA SER A 217 29.62 -16.29 -17.19
C SER A 217 28.25 -16.05 -16.55
N ILE A 218 27.86 -14.78 -16.36
CA ILE A 218 26.58 -14.42 -15.72
C ILE A 218 25.38 -14.77 -16.60
N GLN A 219 25.51 -14.70 -17.92
CA GLN A 219 24.39 -15.00 -18.83
C GLN A 219 23.80 -16.41 -18.63
N HIS A 220 24.56 -17.34 -18.05
CA HIS A 220 24.13 -18.72 -17.82
C HIS A 220 23.73 -19.01 -16.37
N ASP A 221 23.88 -18.01 -15.49
CA ASP A 221 23.46 -18.08 -14.10
C ASP A 221 22.13 -17.33 -13.95
N HIS A 222 21.06 -18.11 -13.75
CA HIS A 222 19.70 -17.59 -13.69
C HIS A 222 19.48 -16.66 -12.49
N GLU A 223 20.12 -16.96 -11.36
CA GLU A 223 19.98 -16.20 -10.11
C GLU A 223 20.76 -14.88 -10.19
N ALA A 224 21.95 -14.91 -10.78
CA ALA A 224 22.74 -13.71 -11.06
C ALA A 224 22.05 -12.79 -12.09
N MET A 225 21.41 -13.35 -13.12
CA MET A 225 20.61 -12.58 -14.08
C MET A 225 19.35 -11.99 -13.47
N GLU A 226 18.64 -12.73 -12.61
CA GLU A 226 17.46 -12.20 -11.90
C GLU A 226 17.85 -11.03 -10.98
N SER A 227 18.99 -11.16 -10.27
CA SER A 227 19.57 -10.09 -9.45
C SER A 227 20.05 -8.88 -10.26
N LEU A 228 20.54 -9.07 -11.48
CA LEU A 228 20.87 -7.94 -12.37
C LEU A 228 19.63 -7.23 -12.91
N ASN A 229 18.56 -7.97 -13.18
CA ASN A 229 17.30 -7.38 -13.64
C ASN A 229 16.63 -6.50 -12.57
N THR A 230 16.88 -6.74 -11.29
CA THR A 230 16.42 -5.84 -10.21
C THR A 230 17.25 -4.56 -10.17
N ILE A 231 18.56 -4.63 -10.47
CA ILE A 231 19.44 -3.47 -10.58
C ILE A 231 19.13 -2.65 -11.85
N GLU A 232 18.73 -3.29 -12.95
CA GLU A 232 18.31 -2.63 -14.20
C GLU A 232 17.19 -1.61 -13.96
N TYR A 233 16.24 -1.92 -13.07
CA TYR A 233 15.17 -0.99 -12.68
C TYR A 233 15.72 0.29 -12.04
N THR A 234 16.72 0.14 -11.17
CA THR A 234 17.34 1.26 -10.45
C THR A 234 18.20 2.12 -11.38
N LEU A 235 18.99 1.48 -12.27
CA LEU A 235 19.81 2.19 -13.25
C LEU A 235 18.96 2.89 -14.32
N SER A 236 17.86 2.27 -14.75
CA SER A 236 16.89 2.88 -15.67
C SER A 236 16.22 4.10 -15.04
N TYR A 237 15.82 4.00 -13.76
CA TYR A 237 15.27 5.14 -13.02
C TYR A 237 16.28 6.29 -12.88
N ILE A 238 17.54 5.99 -12.56
CA ILE A 238 18.61 7.01 -12.50
C ILE A 238 18.82 7.67 -13.87
N SER A 239 18.80 6.88 -14.96
CA SER A 239 18.89 7.41 -16.32
C SER A 239 17.72 8.34 -16.66
N GLU A 240 16.48 7.95 -16.33
CA GLU A 240 15.29 8.77 -16.56
C GLU A 240 15.34 10.08 -15.74
N CYS A 241 15.80 10.02 -14.49
CA CYS A 241 16.00 11.22 -13.67
C CYS A 241 17.08 12.16 -14.24
N LEU A 242 18.19 11.60 -14.76
CA LEU A 242 19.26 12.39 -15.38
C LEU A 242 18.81 13.05 -16.68
N ASP A 243 18.02 12.35 -17.50
CA ASP A 243 17.46 12.92 -18.72
C ASP A 243 16.47 14.04 -18.40
N GLN A 244 15.56 13.84 -17.45
CA GLN A 244 14.67 14.90 -16.98
C GLN A 244 15.44 16.13 -16.48
N TRP A 245 16.56 15.93 -15.80
CA TRP A 245 17.40 17.03 -15.31
C TRP A 245 18.11 17.79 -16.45
N LYS A 246 18.59 17.08 -17.48
CA LYS A 246 19.16 17.71 -18.70
C LYS A 246 18.13 18.52 -19.47
N TYR A 247 16.88 18.06 -19.57
CA TYR A 247 15.83 18.80 -20.28
C TYR A 247 15.24 19.96 -19.45
N ALA A 248 15.21 19.83 -18.12
CA ALA A 248 14.78 20.91 -17.22
C ALA A 248 15.80 22.06 -17.15
N SER A 249 17.09 21.76 -17.30
CA SER A 249 18.16 22.78 -17.31
C SER A 249 18.26 23.57 -18.61
N HIS A 250 17.57 23.15 -19.69
CA HIS A 250 17.46 23.91 -20.95
C HIS A 250 16.21 24.77 -21.05
N THR A 251 15.34 24.77 -20.03
CA THR A 251 14.14 25.62 -20.00
C THR A 251 14.35 26.92 -19.20
N TYR A 252 15.52 27.11 -18.58
CA TYR A 252 15.88 28.29 -17.79
C TYR A 252 17.27 28.86 -18.14
N ALA A 253 17.71 28.72 -19.40
CA ALA A 253 18.87 29.42 -19.94
C ALA A 253 18.44 30.36 -21.07
#